data_AF-A0A532CAW1-F1
#
_entry.id   AF-A0A532CAW1-F1
#
_cell.length_a   1.000
_cell.length_b   1.000
_cell.length_c   1.000
_cell.angle_alpha   90.00
_cell.angle_beta   90.00
_cell.angle_gamma   90.00
#
_symmetry.space_group_name_H-M   'P 1'
#
loop_
_entity.id
_entity.type
_entity.pdbx_description
1 polymer ?
#
loop_
_entity_poly.entity_id
_entity_poly.type
_entity_poly.pdbx_seq_one_letter_code
_entity_poly.pdbx_strand_id
1 'polypeptide(L)'
;MSTPFVNKEFTFTNPDGSTIQVRGSGNQYYAVFETLDGFTVVKDPGTGFYKYAKLSDDKNELLPTDAKVGEVDPQSLGLQPHIRIRRERAKQKARSAPMLQENPSRWQVRRKLKKTQLRGIVPTTKPEALPLDTVTVGNYVGLCILVRFPDVADSISPQEVNNFCNLPGYNGFGNSGSVRDYFYDNSKGKLTYTNAVTQYYTAAHDRSYYTDETIPYGTRAQELIVEALNFLKAQGFNFSQLSSDSSGFIYALNVFYVGLTVNNWAQGLWPHSWSLASPYDAGAGKQFSDYQITNMGSELTLRTFCHENGHMVCDYPDLYDYGYDGVQAYGTGHYCLMCFGGNDKNPVQVGAYLKNEAGWATKASPITPGITANLSAANNDFYVYAKSETEYFIVENRQKTGRDTFLPDAGLAIWHVDEAGSNENQQMTPSQHYECSLEQADNRFDLEQGTNAGDSEDLFGS
;
A
#
# COMPACT_ATOMS: atom_id res chain seq x y z
N MET A 1 5.53 -7.48 0.31
CA MET A 1 5.20 -6.08 0.02
C MET A 1 3.73 -5.95 0.21
N SER A 2 3.35 -4.98 1.00
CA SER A 2 1.97 -4.63 1.29
C SER A 2 1.28 -3.88 0.14
N THR A 3 2.05 -3.16 -0.67
CA THR A 3 1.57 -2.51 -1.90
C THR A 3 1.56 -3.47 -3.10
N PRO A 4 0.65 -3.28 -4.08
CA PRO A 4 0.66 -4.03 -5.33
C PRO A 4 1.94 -3.78 -6.12
N PHE A 5 2.33 -4.77 -6.92
CA PHE A 5 3.48 -4.73 -7.80
C PHE A 5 3.18 -5.45 -9.11
N VAL A 6 3.71 -4.93 -10.20
CA VAL A 6 3.54 -5.48 -11.55
C VAL A 6 4.91 -5.57 -12.18
N ASN A 7 5.23 -6.74 -12.71
CA ASN A 7 6.47 -7.01 -13.41
C ASN A 7 7.74 -6.62 -12.63
N LYS A 8 7.67 -6.65 -11.30
CA LYS A 8 8.80 -6.30 -10.44
C LYS A 8 9.76 -7.48 -10.35
N GLU A 9 11.05 -7.21 -10.46
CA GLU A 9 12.08 -8.24 -10.36
C GLU A 9 12.43 -8.52 -8.89
N PHE A 10 12.63 -9.81 -8.61
CA PHE A 10 13.00 -10.34 -7.29
C PHE A 10 14.09 -11.39 -7.46
N THR A 11 14.93 -11.49 -6.43
CA THR A 11 15.85 -12.62 -6.28
C THR A 11 15.26 -13.60 -5.28
N PHE A 12 14.89 -14.80 -5.73
CA PHE A 12 14.44 -15.86 -4.84
C PHE A 12 15.60 -16.81 -4.50
N THR A 13 15.59 -17.33 -3.27
CA THR A 13 16.63 -18.22 -2.75
C THR A 13 16.07 -19.63 -2.53
N ASN A 14 16.78 -20.63 -3.03
CA ASN A 14 16.50 -22.05 -2.85
C ASN A 14 17.10 -22.60 -1.53
N PRO A 15 16.69 -23.80 -1.06
CA PRO A 15 17.23 -24.41 0.15
C PRO A 15 18.74 -24.66 0.16
N ASP A 16 19.37 -24.83 -1.01
CA ASP A 16 20.82 -24.98 -1.17
C ASP A 16 21.59 -23.65 -1.20
N GLY A 17 20.89 -22.52 -1.06
CA GLY A 17 21.45 -21.17 -1.15
C GLY A 17 21.64 -20.65 -2.58
N SER A 18 21.33 -21.44 -3.61
CA SER A 18 21.29 -20.95 -4.99
C SER A 18 20.16 -19.92 -5.16
N THR A 19 20.35 -18.97 -6.06
CA THR A 19 19.36 -17.92 -6.31
C THR A 19 18.84 -17.94 -7.74
N ILE A 20 17.61 -17.50 -7.92
CA ILE A 20 16.96 -17.34 -9.23
C ILE A 20 16.39 -15.91 -9.34
N GLN A 21 16.46 -15.34 -10.55
CA GLN A 21 15.79 -14.08 -10.87
C GLN A 21 14.37 -14.38 -11.36
N VAL A 22 13.39 -13.72 -10.75
CA VAL A 22 11.99 -13.85 -11.13
C VAL A 22 11.35 -12.48 -11.29
N ARG A 23 10.39 -12.40 -12.19
CA ARG A 23 9.48 -11.28 -12.34
C ARG A 23 8.15 -11.63 -11.69
N GLY A 24 7.69 -10.80 -10.76
CA GLY A 24 6.45 -11.01 -10.01
C GLY A 24 5.40 -9.95 -10.34
N SER A 25 4.14 -10.38 -10.34
CA SER A 25 2.96 -9.52 -10.37
C SER A 25 1.94 -9.99 -9.33
N GLY A 26 1.42 -9.07 -8.54
CA GLY A 26 0.44 -9.35 -7.49
C GLY A 26 0.47 -8.36 -6.34
N ASN A 27 0.04 -8.82 -5.16
CA ASN A 27 0.02 -8.06 -3.92
C ASN A 27 0.46 -8.97 -2.75
N GLN A 28 0.06 -8.62 -1.52
CA GLN A 28 0.40 -9.40 -0.34
C GLN A 28 -0.45 -10.68 -0.18
N TYR A 29 -1.63 -10.76 -0.78
CA TYR A 29 -2.54 -11.91 -0.63
C TYR A 29 -2.34 -12.96 -1.72
N TYR A 30 -1.98 -12.53 -2.92
CA TYR A 30 -1.67 -13.43 -4.02
C TYR A 30 -0.69 -12.79 -5.00
N ALA A 31 0.25 -13.60 -5.48
CA ALA A 31 1.22 -13.19 -6.47
C ALA A 31 1.57 -14.37 -7.38
N VAL A 32 1.90 -14.06 -8.62
CA VAL A 32 2.47 -15.00 -9.58
C VAL A 32 3.88 -14.55 -9.91
N PHE A 33 4.79 -15.52 -9.99
CA PHE A 33 6.19 -15.29 -10.32
C PHE A 33 6.56 -16.09 -11.56
N GLU A 34 7.36 -15.48 -12.42
CA GLU A 34 7.86 -16.06 -13.65
C GLU A 34 9.37 -15.86 -13.72
N THR A 35 10.07 -16.71 -14.46
CA THR A 35 11.42 -16.38 -14.91
C THR A 35 11.39 -15.16 -15.85
N LEU A 36 12.53 -14.53 -16.09
CA LEU A 36 12.60 -13.31 -16.92
C LEU A 36 12.15 -13.53 -18.38
N ASP A 37 12.19 -14.78 -18.85
CA ASP A 37 11.69 -15.27 -20.14
C ASP A 37 10.23 -15.77 -20.11
N GLY A 38 9.51 -15.58 -19.00
CA GLY A 38 8.05 -15.71 -18.93
C GLY A 38 7.51 -17.06 -18.46
N PHE A 39 8.35 -17.99 -17.98
CA PHE A 39 7.86 -19.28 -17.49
C PHE A 39 7.46 -19.19 -16.02
N THR A 40 6.21 -19.51 -15.72
CA THR A 40 5.68 -19.51 -14.34
C THR A 40 6.44 -20.48 -13.45
N VAL A 41 6.76 -20.05 -12.23
CA VAL A 41 7.49 -20.84 -11.23
C VAL A 41 6.67 -21.04 -9.96
N VAL A 42 6.87 -22.16 -9.28
CA VAL A 42 6.28 -22.45 -7.97
C VAL A 42 7.30 -23.12 -7.05
N LYS A 43 7.15 -22.91 -5.74
CA LYS A 43 7.92 -23.64 -4.72
C LYS A 43 7.35 -25.05 -4.60
N ASP A 44 8.17 -26.07 -4.80
CA ASP A 44 7.80 -27.46 -4.57
C ASP A 44 7.66 -27.70 -3.05
N PRO A 45 6.47 -28.08 -2.53
CA PRO A 45 6.27 -28.27 -1.10
C PRO A 45 7.08 -29.44 -0.52
N GLY A 46 7.47 -30.42 -1.34
CA GLY A 46 8.24 -31.58 -0.87
C GLY A 46 9.73 -31.28 -0.70
N THR A 47 10.30 -30.45 -1.57
CA THR A 47 11.75 -30.17 -1.61
C THR A 47 12.13 -28.75 -1.20
N GLY A 48 11.18 -27.82 -1.22
CA GLY A 48 11.41 -26.39 -0.98
C GLY A 48 12.04 -25.63 -2.15
N PHE A 49 12.41 -26.31 -3.24
CA PHE A 49 13.03 -25.69 -4.42
C PHE A 49 11.99 -25.03 -5.32
N TYR A 50 12.38 -23.93 -5.97
CA TYR A 50 11.60 -23.35 -7.05
C TYR A 50 11.77 -24.14 -8.34
N LYS A 51 10.65 -24.57 -8.89
CA LYS A 51 10.55 -25.38 -10.12
C LYS A 51 9.65 -24.68 -11.13
N TYR A 52 9.84 -25.00 -12.40
CA TYR A 52 8.89 -24.58 -13.43
C TYR A 52 7.52 -25.18 -13.14
N ALA A 53 6.47 -24.42 -13.40
CA ALA A 53 5.09 -24.82 -13.13
C ALA A 53 4.42 -25.42 -14.37
N LYS A 54 3.43 -26.28 -14.13
CA LYS A 54 2.40 -26.68 -15.08
C LYS A 54 1.02 -26.46 -14.48
N LEU A 55 0.00 -26.29 -15.32
CA LEU A 55 -1.38 -26.27 -14.84
C LEU A 55 -1.84 -27.69 -14.50
N SER A 56 -2.63 -27.82 -13.43
CA SER A 56 -3.46 -28.99 -13.21
C SER A 56 -4.47 -29.17 -14.35
N ASP A 57 -4.99 -30.38 -14.54
CA ASP A 57 -5.93 -30.69 -15.63
C ASP A 57 -7.21 -29.83 -15.59
N ASP A 58 -7.66 -29.50 -14.38
CA ASP A 58 -8.81 -28.61 -14.14
C ASP A 58 -8.46 -27.11 -14.22
N LYS A 59 -7.17 -26.78 -14.39
CA LYS A 59 -6.57 -25.43 -14.43
C LYS A 59 -6.74 -24.63 -13.14
N ASN A 60 -6.97 -25.30 -12.01
CA ASN A 60 -7.17 -24.67 -10.72
C ASN A 60 -5.87 -24.46 -9.93
N GLU A 61 -4.81 -25.18 -10.27
CA GLU A 61 -3.55 -25.17 -9.54
C GLU A 61 -2.34 -25.05 -10.47
N LEU A 62 -1.29 -24.41 -9.96
CA LEU A 62 0.05 -24.48 -10.52
C LEU A 62 0.78 -25.57 -9.75
N LEU A 63 1.19 -26.61 -10.47
CA LEU A 63 1.89 -27.76 -9.92
C LEU A 63 3.37 -27.68 -10.29
N PRO A 64 4.30 -28.02 -9.37
CA PRO A 64 5.71 -28.10 -9.71
C PRO A 64 5.95 -29.21 -10.74
N THR A 65 6.79 -28.94 -11.72
CA THR A 65 7.38 -29.98 -12.59
C THR A 65 8.58 -30.63 -11.90
N ASP A 66 9.27 -31.56 -12.56
CA ASP A 66 10.53 -32.12 -12.05
C ASP A 66 11.73 -31.18 -12.31
N ALA A 67 11.58 -30.19 -13.19
CA ALA A 67 12.66 -29.31 -13.61
C ALA A 67 12.85 -28.13 -12.67
N LYS A 68 14.04 -28.05 -12.06
CA LYS A 68 14.47 -26.90 -11.25
C LYS A 68 14.83 -25.73 -12.14
N VAL A 69 14.43 -24.53 -11.72
CA VAL A 69 14.70 -23.29 -12.44
C VAL A 69 16.22 -23.06 -12.49
N GLY A 70 16.74 -22.79 -13.69
CA GLY A 70 18.17 -22.53 -13.91
C GLY A 70 19.03 -23.77 -14.19
N GLU A 71 18.48 -24.99 -14.06
CA GLU A 71 19.21 -26.24 -14.39
C GLU A 71 18.88 -26.79 -15.78
N VAL A 72 17.71 -26.43 -16.32
CA VAL A 72 17.21 -26.90 -17.62
C VAL A 72 16.65 -25.73 -18.40
N ASP A 73 16.86 -25.72 -19.72
CA ASP A 73 16.20 -24.78 -20.62
C ASP A 73 14.69 -25.07 -20.66
N PRO A 74 13.82 -24.14 -20.19
CA PRO A 74 12.39 -24.38 -20.15
C PRO A 74 11.75 -24.58 -21.53
N GLN A 75 12.35 -24.03 -22.60
CA GLN A 75 11.86 -24.22 -23.97
C GLN A 75 11.99 -25.68 -24.41
N SER A 76 13.06 -26.36 -23.95
CA SER A 76 13.29 -27.78 -24.24
C SER A 76 12.27 -28.71 -23.58
N LEU A 77 11.53 -28.23 -22.58
CA LEU A 77 10.54 -28.98 -21.82
C LEU A 77 9.12 -28.89 -22.42
N GLY A 78 8.92 -28.13 -23.50
CA GLY A 78 7.61 -27.92 -24.11
C GLY A 78 6.62 -27.17 -23.20
N LEU A 79 7.13 -26.45 -22.20
CA LEU A 79 6.32 -25.66 -21.29
C LEU A 79 5.74 -24.45 -22.01
N GLN A 80 4.54 -24.04 -21.60
CA GLN A 80 3.93 -22.80 -22.08
C GLN A 80 4.31 -21.67 -21.14
N PRO A 81 4.79 -20.51 -21.65
CA PRO A 81 4.99 -19.33 -20.82
C PRO A 81 3.64 -18.74 -20.39
N HIS A 82 3.67 -17.89 -19.38
CA HIS A 82 2.54 -17.09 -18.90
C HIS A 82 1.30 -17.89 -18.46
N ILE A 83 1.49 -19.12 -17.99
CA ILE A 83 0.37 -19.90 -17.46
C ILE A 83 -0.17 -19.28 -16.16
N ARG A 84 -1.50 -19.28 -16.05
CA ARG A 84 -2.26 -18.76 -14.90
C ARG A 84 -3.38 -19.73 -14.54
N ILE A 85 -3.68 -19.84 -13.24
CA ILE A 85 -4.87 -20.57 -12.78
C ILE A 85 -6.15 -19.82 -13.14
N ARG A 86 -7.29 -20.50 -13.05
CA ARG A 86 -8.61 -19.87 -13.25
C ARG A 86 -8.84 -18.70 -12.29
N ARG A 87 -9.55 -17.69 -12.82
CA ARG A 87 -9.96 -16.45 -12.15
C ARG A 87 -10.58 -16.69 -10.77
N GLU A 88 -11.59 -17.56 -10.70
CA GLU A 88 -12.27 -17.93 -9.45
C GLU A 88 -11.38 -18.68 -8.44
N ARG A 89 -10.28 -19.28 -8.88
CA ARG A 89 -9.35 -19.95 -7.95
C ARG A 89 -8.29 -19.00 -7.42
N ALA A 90 -7.79 -18.09 -8.23
CA ALA A 90 -6.96 -16.98 -7.75
C ALA A 90 -7.70 -16.21 -6.65
N LYS A 91 -8.98 -15.90 -6.88
CA LYS A 91 -9.93 -15.37 -5.88
C LYS A 91 -9.90 -16.11 -4.57
N GLN A 92 -10.17 -17.41 -4.62
CA GLN A 92 -10.29 -18.24 -3.44
C GLN A 92 -8.98 -18.31 -2.67
N LYS A 93 -7.84 -18.46 -3.38
CA LYS A 93 -6.51 -18.48 -2.75
C LYS A 93 -6.18 -17.17 -2.06
N ALA A 94 -6.45 -16.05 -2.70
CA ALA A 94 -6.23 -14.74 -2.12
C ALA A 94 -7.16 -14.50 -0.91
N ARG A 95 -8.43 -14.95 -0.96
CA ARG A 95 -9.41 -14.94 0.16
C ARG A 95 -9.12 -15.93 1.28
N SER A 96 -8.16 -16.84 1.08
CA SER A 96 -7.67 -17.77 2.09
C SER A 96 -6.18 -17.54 2.38
N ALA A 97 -5.62 -16.40 1.97
CA ALA A 97 -4.22 -16.10 2.18
C ALA A 97 -3.93 -16.07 3.69
N PRO A 98 -2.82 -16.66 4.16
CA PRO A 98 -2.43 -16.61 5.57
C PRO A 98 -2.28 -15.17 6.10
N MET A 99 -2.07 -14.21 5.20
CA MET A 99 -1.96 -12.78 5.50
C MET A 99 -3.30 -12.09 5.74
N LEU A 100 -4.44 -12.77 5.52
CA LEU A 100 -5.74 -12.17 5.80
C LEU A 100 -5.97 -12.04 7.30
N GLN A 101 -6.32 -10.83 7.69
CA GLN A 101 -6.73 -10.52 9.04
C GLN A 101 -8.10 -11.12 9.35
N GLU A 102 -8.19 -11.93 10.42
CA GLU A 102 -9.50 -12.38 10.94
C GLU A 102 -10.30 -11.21 11.52
N ASN A 103 -9.61 -10.23 12.11
CA ASN A 103 -10.22 -9.02 12.70
C ASN A 103 -9.86 -7.79 11.87
N PRO A 104 -10.80 -6.85 11.64
CA PRO A 104 -10.49 -5.63 10.93
C PRO A 104 -9.42 -4.83 11.67
N SER A 105 -8.47 -4.29 10.91
CA SER A 105 -7.51 -3.28 11.40
C SER A 105 -8.24 -2.07 11.98
N ARG A 106 -7.55 -1.31 12.84
CA ARG A 106 -8.14 -0.13 13.49
C ARG A 106 -8.54 0.93 12.48
N TRP A 107 -7.76 1.16 11.43
CA TRP A 107 -8.16 2.09 10.37
C TRP A 107 -9.44 1.65 9.65
N GLN A 108 -9.63 0.34 9.42
CA GLN A 108 -10.88 -0.17 8.82
C GLN A 108 -12.08 0.06 9.73
N VAL A 109 -11.91 -0.13 11.04
CA VAL A 109 -12.96 0.17 12.03
C VAL A 109 -13.30 1.67 12.02
N ARG A 110 -12.29 2.55 12.03
CA ARG A 110 -12.50 4.00 11.97
C ARG A 110 -13.16 4.44 10.67
N ARG A 111 -12.71 3.93 9.52
CA ARG A 111 -13.33 4.18 8.22
C ARG A 111 -14.81 3.82 8.22
N LYS A 112 -15.18 2.65 8.77
CA LYS A 112 -16.58 2.22 8.87
C LYS A 112 -17.42 3.14 9.76
N LEU A 113 -16.86 3.59 10.90
CA LEU A 113 -17.52 4.53 11.79
C LEU A 113 -17.72 5.90 11.12
N LYS A 114 -16.66 6.42 10.47
CA LYS A 114 -16.68 7.65 9.69
C LYS A 114 -17.74 7.61 8.59
N LYS A 115 -17.75 6.55 7.76
CA LYS A 115 -18.80 6.36 6.74
C LYS A 115 -20.20 6.35 7.36
N THR A 116 -20.38 5.79 8.56
CA THR A 116 -21.68 5.79 9.25
C THR A 116 -22.08 7.18 9.73
N GLN A 117 -21.14 7.96 10.27
CA GLN A 117 -21.36 9.33 10.75
C GLN A 117 -21.62 10.32 9.61
N LEU A 118 -20.98 10.11 8.45
CA LEU A 118 -21.12 10.97 7.28
C LEU A 118 -22.35 10.67 6.41
N ARG A 119 -23.11 9.60 6.69
CA ARG A 119 -24.37 9.31 5.98
C ARG A 119 -25.33 10.50 6.06
N GLY A 120 -25.77 10.99 4.90
CA GLY A 120 -26.64 12.17 4.77
C GLY A 120 -25.91 13.50 4.60
N ILE A 121 -24.58 13.53 4.59
CA ILE A 121 -23.78 14.71 4.24
C ILE A 121 -23.48 14.68 2.73
N VAL A 122 -23.78 15.78 2.04
CA VAL A 122 -23.58 15.87 0.58
C VAL A 122 -22.08 16.03 0.26
N PRO A 123 -21.55 15.40 -0.81
CA PRO A 123 -20.13 15.48 -1.21
C PRO A 123 -19.55 16.88 -1.45
N THR A 124 -20.41 17.90 -1.59
CA THR A 124 -20.03 19.32 -1.77
C THR A 124 -19.76 20.06 -0.45
N THR A 125 -19.88 19.36 0.68
CA THR A 125 -19.70 19.95 2.02
C THR A 125 -18.25 20.35 2.23
N LYS A 126 -18.03 21.59 2.67
CA LYS A 126 -16.69 22.10 2.95
C LYS A 126 -16.08 21.39 4.17
N PRO A 127 -14.76 21.15 4.21
CA PRO A 127 -14.11 20.49 5.34
C PRO A 127 -14.35 21.16 6.69
N GLU A 128 -14.46 22.48 6.73
CA GLU A 128 -14.72 23.22 7.97
C GLU A 128 -16.12 22.96 8.56
N ALA A 129 -17.02 22.36 7.77
CA ALA A 129 -18.35 21.95 8.18
C ALA A 129 -18.46 20.45 8.53
N LEU A 130 -17.40 19.65 8.29
CA LEU A 130 -17.36 18.24 8.67
C LEU A 130 -17.03 18.10 10.17
N PRO A 131 -17.55 17.07 10.87
CA PRO A 131 -17.15 16.77 12.23
C PRO A 131 -15.63 16.56 12.32
N LEU A 132 -14.97 17.20 13.29
CA LEU A 132 -13.50 17.17 13.41
C LEU A 132 -12.94 15.75 13.60
N ASP A 133 -13.70 14.84 14.20
CA ASP A 133 -13.34 13.43 14.38
C ASP A 133 -13.39 12.61 13.09
N THR A 134 -13.96 13.18 12.02
CA THR A 134 -14.06 12.55 10.70
C THR A 134 -13.01 13.06 9.70
N VAL A 135 -12.22 14.09 10.04
CA VAL A 135 -11.19 14.66 9.15
C VAL A 135 -9.79 14.45 9.70
N THR A 136 -8.79 14.42 8.82
CA THR A 136 -7.39 14.17 9.18
C THR A 136 -6.58 15.45 9.01
N VAL A 137 -6.69 16.35 9.99
CA VAL A 137 -6.04 17.68 9.98
C VAL A 137 -5.31 17.95 11.29
N GLY A 138 -4.32 18.83 11.25
CA GLY A 138 -3.50 19.20 12.40
C GLY A 138 -2.19 18.42 12.48
N ASN A 139 -1.73 18.14 13.70
CA ASN A 139 -0.44 17.52 13.95
C ASN A 139 -0.61 16.08 14.41
N TYR A 140 0.00 15.15 13.68
CA TYR A 140 0.00 13.73 14.01
C TYR A 140 1.42 13.24 14.25
N VAL A 141 1.61 12.43 15.30
CA VAL A 141 2.89 11.81 15.64
C VAL A 141 2.73 10.30 15.68
N GLY A 142 3.37 9.61 14.74
CA GLY A 142 3.52 8.14 14.71
C GLY A 142 4.78 7.68 15.45
N LEU A 143 4.92 6.37 15.65
CA LEU A 143 6.15 5.76 16.17
C LEU A 143 6.90 5.08 15.03
N CYS A 144 8.21 5.32 14.92
CA CYS A 144 9.08 4.58 14.02
C CYS A 144 10.19 3.87 14.82
N ILE A 145 10.04 2.55 14.97
CA ILE A 145 10.99 1.71 15.69
C ILE A 145 12.08 1.24 14.73
N LEU A 146 13.33 1.38 15.16
CA LEU A 146 14.49 0.82 14.47
C LEU A 146 14.95 -0.45 15.18
N VAL A 147 15.06 -1.53 14.43
CA VAL A 147 15.46 -2.84 14.93
C VAL A 147 16.76 -3.28 14.26
N ARG A 148 17.71 -3.73 15.08
CA ARG A 148 18.93 -4.42 14.63
C ARG A 148 18.97 -5.84 15.15
N PHE A 149 19.74 -6.70 14.50
CA PHE A 149 20.01 -8.07 14.95
C PHE A 149 21.44 -8.16 15.49
N PRO A 150 21.74 -9.05 16.45
CA PRO A 150 23.11 -9.22 16.96
C PRO A 150 24.16 -9.55 15.89
N ASP A 151 23.75 -10.23 14.82
CA ASP A 151 24.59 -10.75 13.73
C ASP A 151 24.57 -9.90 12.44
N VAL A 152 23.83 -8.78 12.41
CA VAL A 152 23.70 -7.93 11.23
C VAL A 152 24.10 -6.50 11.55
N ALA A 153 25.08 -5.98 10.79
CA ALA A 153 25.54 -4.60 10.95
C ALA A 153 24.48 -3.57 10.55
N ASP A 154 24.49 -2.43 11.24
CA ASP A 154 23.65 -1.27 10.91
C ASP A 154 23.99 -0.75 9.51
N SER A 155 22.97 -0.48 8.70
CA SER A 155 23.12 0.03 7.33
C SER A 155 22.81 1.53 7.19
N ILE A 156 21.93 2.08 8.04
CA ILE A 156 21.45 3.46 7.96
C ILE A 156 21.32 4.03 9.38
N SER A 157 21.86 5.22 9.64
CA SER A 157 21.83 5.79 10.99
C SER A 157 20.41 6.17 11.45
N PRO A 158 20.11 6.17 12.76
CA PRO A 158 18.84 6.68 13.28
C PRO A 158 18.53 8.12 12.87
N GLN A 159 19.56 8.97 12.75
CA GLN A 159 19.39 10.34 12.28
C GLN A 159 18.93 10.41 10.82
N GLU A 160 19.44 9.51 9.98
CA GLU A 160 19.03 9.44 8.57
C GLU A 160 17.57 8.99 8.44
N VAL A 161 17.13 8.02 9.25
CA VAL A 161 15.71 7.63 9.29
C VAL A 161 14.85 8.77 9.84
N ASN A 162 15.31 9.49 10.87
CA ASN A 162 14.61 10.68 11.37
C ASN A 162 14.50 11.76 10.29
N ASN A 163 15.55 11.98 9.50
CA ASN A 163 15.49 12.93 8.38
C ASN A 163 14.50 12.47 7.31
N PHE A 164 14.54 11.19 6.92
CA PHE A 164 13.59 10.59 5.99
C PHE A 164 12.14 10.76 6.45
N CYS A 165 11.86 10.58 7.75
CA CYS A 165 10.51 10.73 8.28
C CYS A 165 10.08 12.20 8.44
N ASN A 166 10.98 13.10 8.86
CA ASN A 166 10.59 14.38 9.47
C ASN A 166 11.21 15.64 8.86
N LEU A 167 12.37 15.56 8.18
CA LEU A 167 13.12 16.74 7.77
C LEU A 167 12.44 17.43 6.57
N PRO A 168 12.01 18.70 6.70
CA PRO A 168 11.48 19.44 5.55
C PRO A 168 12.52 19.58 4.44
N GLY A 169 12.13 19.22 3.21
CA GLY A 169 13.02 19.25 2.05
C GLY A 169 14.06 18.13 2.02
N TYR A 170 13.84 17.03 2.75
CA TYR A 170 14.73 15.86 2.72
C TYR A 170 14.98 15.37 1.29
N ASN A 171 16.25 15.05 0.97
CA ASN A 171 16.65 14.60 -0.37
C ASN A 171 17.57 13.36 -0.35
N GLY A 172 17.70 12.71 0.81
CA GLY A 172 18.52 11.51 0.95
C GLY A 172 18.01 10.36 0.07
N PHE A 173 18.93 9.56 -0.45
CA PHE A 173 18.67 8.46 -1.38
C PHE A 173 17.83 8.85 -2.63
N GLY A 174 17.86 10.13 -3.03
CA GLY A 174 17.09 10.64 -4.17
C GLY A 174 15.60 10.82 -3.90
N ASN A 175 15.15 10.78 -2.65
CA ASN A 175 13.75 11.04 -2.31
C ASN A 175 13.39 12.52 -2.54
N SER A 176 12.14 12.77 -2.92
CA SER A 176 11.61 14.13 -3.08
C SER A 176 10.87 14.56 -1.82
N GLY A 177 11.60 15.00 -0.80
CA GLY A 177 11.06 15.35 0.51
C GLY A 177 10.98 14.16 1.47
N SER A 178 10.58 14.46 2.70
CA SER A 178 10.37 13.47 3.77
C SER A 178 8.95 12.89 3.72
N VAL A 179 8.69 11.88 4.56
CA VAL A 179 7.31 11.40 4.83
C VAL A 179 6.43 12.56 5.29
N ARG A 180 6.94 13.42 6.18
CA ARG A 180 6.27 14.65 6.59
C ARG A 180 5.91 15.52 5.39
N ASP A 181 6.87 15.78 4.50
CA ASP A 181 6.62 16.61 3.32
C ASP A 181 5.56 16.00 2.41
N TYR A 182 5.54 14.68 2.23
CA TYR A 182 4.52 14.04 1.40
C TYR A 182 3.10 14.37 1.87
N PHE A 183 2.80 14.16 3.16
CA PHE A 183 1.48 14.45 3.71
C PHE A 183 1.20 15.96 3.80
N TYR A 184 2.23 16.77 4.09
CA TYR A 184 2.09 18.23 4.12
C TYR A 184 1.76 18.80 2.74
N ASP A 185 2.42 18.32 1.68
CA ASP A 185 2.20 18.75 0.29
C ASP A 185 0.81 18.34 -0.21
N ASN A 186 0.42 17.07 0.00
CA ASN A 186 -0.88 16.54 -0.42
C ASN A 186 -2.04 17.25 0.29
N SER A 187 -1.85 17.61 1.56
CA SER A 187 -2.86 18.29 2.37
C SER A 187 -2.85 19.81 2.25
N LYS A 188 -1.91 20.38 1.47
CA LYS A 188 -1.67 21.83 1.37
C LYS A 188 -1.49 22.49 2.75
N GLY A 189 -0.72 21.83 3.60
CA GLY A 189 -0.40 22.28 4.95
C GLY A 189 -1.46 22.03 6.02
N LYS A 190 -2.58 21.36 5.67
CA LYS A 190 -3.63 21.00 6.64
C LYS A 190 -3.23 19.85 7.56
N LEU A 191 -2.32 18.97 7.15
CA LEU A 191 -1.78 17.88 7.95
C LEU A 191 -0.26 18.00 8.06
N THR A 192 0.26 17.94 9.29
CA THR A 192 1.68 17.71 9.56
C THR A 192 1.81 16.37 10.26
N TYR A 193 2.22 15.35 9.51
CA TYR A 193 2.51 14.02 10.05
C TYR A 193 4.01 13.86 10.28
N THR A 194 4.40 13.48 11.49
CA THR A 194 5.79 13.24 11.88
C THR A 194 5.91 11.91 12.64
N ASN A 195 7.13 11.42 12.84
CA ASN A 195 7.39 10.19 13.56
C ASN A 195 8.39 10.42 14.70
N ALA A 196 8.09 9.89 15.87
CA ALA A 196 9.10 9.67 16.89
C ALA A 196 9.99 8.49 16.45
N VAL A 197 11.19 8.80 15.93
CA VAL A 197 12.16 7.77 15.50
C VAL A 197 13.00 7.34 16.69
N THR A 198 13.07 6.04 16.95
CA THR A 198 13.79 5.51 18.11
C THR A 198 15.29 5.36 17.83
N GLN A 199 16.07 5.20 18.90
CA GLN A 199 17.36 4.51 18.76
C GLN A 199 17.11 3.04 18.37
N TYR A 200 18.14 2.37 17.87
CA TYR A 200 18.06 0.95 17.57
C TYR A 200 17.81 0.11 18.83
N TYR A 201 16.75 -0.69 18.77
CA TYR A 201 16.56 -1.86 19.61
C TYR A 201 17.35 -3.03 19.02
N THR A 202 18.12 -3.75 19.84
CA THR A 202 18.77 -5.00 19.44
C THR A 202 17.86 -6.18 19.78
N ALA A 203 17.45 -6.93 18.76
CA ALA A 203 16.61 -8.11 18.89
C ALA A 203 17.23 -9.17 19.82
N ALA A 204 16.38 -9.96 20.48
CA ALA A 204 16.84 -10.99 21.43
C ALA A 204 17.62 -12.14 20.77
N HIS A 205 17.39 -12.37 19.47
CA HIS A 205 18.00 -13.43 18.69
C HIS A 205 18.67 -12.92 17.40
N ASP A 206 19.51 -13.75 16.79
CA ASP A 206 20.08 -13.51 15.46
C ASP A 206 18.97 -13.43 14.39
N ARG A 207 19.25 -12.78 13.27
CA ARG A 207 18.25 -12.56 12.20
C ARG A 207 17.60 -13.86 11.74
N SER A 208 18.37 -14.95 11.67
CA SER A 208 17.90 -16.27 11.23
C SER A 208 16.70 -16.80 12.02
N TYR A 209 16.58 -16.47 13.31
CA TYR A 209 15.45 -16.84 14.16
C TYR A 209 14.15 -16.18 13.71
N TYR A 210 14.21 -14.89 13.36
CA TYR A 210 13.04 -14.11 12.93
C TYR A 210 12.69 -14.36 11.47
N THR A 211 13.67 -14.76 10.66
CA THR A 211 13.50 -15.08 9.24
C THR A 211 13.28 -16.57 8.98
N ASP A 212 12.98 -17.37 10.00
CA ASP A 212 12.71 -18.80 9.86
C ASP A 212 11.42 -19.04 9.04
N GLU A 213 11.59 -19.63 7.84
CA GLU A 213 10.48 -19.92 6.93
C GLU A 213 9.59 -21.09 7.37
N THR A 214 10.02 -21.86 8.38
CA THR A 214 9.22 -22.96 8.95
C THR A 214 8.15 -22.46 9.92
N ILE A 215 8.28 -21.22 10.39
CA ILE A 215 7.31 -20.58 11.28
C ILE A 215 6.23 -19.89 10.43
N PRO A 216 4.94 -20.01 10.80
CA PRO A 216 3.87 -19.31 10.11
C PRO A 216 4.17 -17.82 9.95
N TYR A 217 4.02 -17.34 8.73
CA TYR A 217 4.37 -15.98 8.34
C TYR A 217 3.74 -14.91 9.24
N GLY A 218 4.50 -13.86 9.56
CA GLY A 218 4.10 -12.78 10.46
C GLY A 218 4.23 -13.07 11.95
N THR A 219 4.31 -14.34 12.38
CA THR A 219 4.45 -14.70 13.81
C THR A 219 5.70 -14.07 14.42
N ARG A 220 6.86 -14.28 13.78
CA ARG A 220 8.14 -13.72 14.24
C ARG A 220 8.23 -12.21 14.10
N ALA A 221 7.53 -11.63 13.11
CA ALA A 221 7.46 -10.18 12.98
C ALA A 221 6.73 -9.57 14.18
N GLN A 222 5.59 -10.12 14.58
CA GLN A 222 4.84 -9.65 15.75
C GLN A 222 5.62 -9.83 17.05
N GLU A 223 6.30 -10.97 17.22
CA GLU A 223 7.21 -11.20 18.35
C GLU A 223 8.29 -10.11 18.43
N LEU A 224 8.98 -9.83 17.31
CA LEU A 224 10.02 -8.81 17.22
C LEU A 224 9.49 -7.40 17.55
N ILE A 225 8.27 -7.08 17.10
CA ILE A 225 7.62 -5.80 17.40
C ILE A 225 7.30 -5.68 18.88
N VAL A 226 6.74 -6.74 19.50
CA VAL A 226 6.40 -6.77 20.92
C VAL A 226 7.66 -6.70 21.78
N GLU A 227 8.74 -7.38 21.40
CA GLU A 227 10.07 -7.26 22.01
C GLU A 227 10.53 -5.80 22.05
N ALA A 228 10.51 -5.11 20.90
CA ALA A 228 10.94 -3.72 20.81
C ALA A 228 10.06 -2.77 21.62
N LEU A 229 8.74 -2.96 21.61
CA LEU A 229 7.80 -2.17 22.41
C LEU A 229 8.03 -2.37 23.91
N ASN A 230 8.27 -3.60 24.36
CA ASN A 230 8.62 -3.91 25.74
C ASN A 230 9.92 -3.22 26.16
N PHE A 231 10.93 -3.23 25.29
CA PHE A 231 12.17 -2.51 25.52
C PHE A 231 11.94 -1.01 25.69
N LEU A 232 11.19 -0.37 24.79
CA LEU A 232 10.87 1.06 24.88
C LEU A 232 10.10 1.40 26.16
N LYS A 233 9.11 0.56 26.53
CA LYS A 233 8.34 0.73 27.78
C LYS A 233 9.23 0.61 29.01
N ALA A 234 10.15 -0.36 29.04
CA ALA A 234 11.12 -0.52 30.12
C ALA A 234 12.11 0.65 30.23
N GLN A 235 12.46 1.28 29.10
CA GLN A 235 13.29 2.49 29.05
C GLN A 235 12.52 3.77 29.41
N GLY A 236 11.22 3.68 29.71
CA GLY A 236 10.40 4.85 30.03
C GLY A 236 10.10 5.74 28.82
N PHE A 237 10.05 5.18 27.61
CA PHE A 237 9.65 5.93 26.43
C PHE A 237 8.27 6.58 26.63
N ASN A 238 8.16 7.87 26.32
CA ASN A 238 6.91 8.60 26.49
C ASN A 238 5.93 8.31 25.34
N PHE A 239 5.09 7.29 25.46
CA PHE A 239 4.05 6.98 24.47
C PHE A 239 2.91 8.00 24.42
N SER A 240 2.75 8.85 25.45
CA SER A 240 1.68 9.86 25.46
C SER A 240 1.84 10.94 24.39
N GLN A 241 3.07 11.14 23.88
CA GLN A 241 3.35 12.08 22.78
C GLN A 241 2.77 11.62 21.43
N LEU A 242 2.41 10.34 21.31
CA LEU A 242 1.93 9.74 20.07
C LEU A 242 0.44 10.01 19.89
N SER A 243 0.05 10.35 18.66
CA SER A 243 -1.34 10.59 18.31
C SER A 243 -2.13 9.29 18.36
N SER A 244 -3.30 9.32 18.98
CA SER A 244 -4.21 8.16 19.06
C SER A 244 -5.65 8.57 18.78
N ASP A 245 -6.47 7.60 18.41
CA ASP A 245 -7.91 7.77 18.36
C ASP A 245 -8.51 7.95 19.77
N SER A 246 -9.82 8.21 19.82
CA SER A 246 -10.59 8.40 21.06
C SER A 246 -10.63 7.17 21.96
N SER A 247 -10.29 5.98 21.44
CA SER A 247 -10.19 4.72 22.18
C SER A 247 -8.75 4.40 22.60
N GLY A 248 -7.82 5.34 22.41
CA GLY A 248 -6.42 5.20 22.82
C GLY A 248 -5.55 4.42 21.86
N PHE A 249 -6.05 3.99 20.69
CA PHE A 249 -5.22 3.31 19.70
C PHE A 249 -4.34 4.31 18.97
N ILE A 250 -3.02 4.16 19.10
CA ILE A 250 -2.04 4.98 18.41
C ILE A 250 -2.20 4.75 16.89
N TYR A 251 -2.22 5.84 16.12
CA TYR A 251 -2.54 5.78 14.70
C TYR A 251 -1.53 4.95 13.89
N ALA A 252 -0.22 5.17 14.11
CA ALA A 252 0.80 4.57 13.26
C ALA A 252 1.97 3.98 14.07
N LEU A 253 2.26 2.71 13.78
CA LEU A 253 3.46 1.99 14.20
C LEU A 253 4.23 1.54 12.96
N ASN A 254 5.40 2.12 12.77
CA ASN A 254 6.29 1.84 11.65
C ASN A 254 7.54 1.14 12.17
N VAL A 255 7.97 0.06 11.53
CA VAL A 255 9.10 -0.74 11.99
C VAL A 255 10.08 -0.97 10.85
N PHE A 256 11.30 -0.49 11.02
CA PHE A 256 12.43 -0.80 10.14
C PHE A 256 13.34 -1.81 10.82
N TYR A 257 13.73 -2.86 10.09
CA TYR A 257 14.79 -3.77 10.51
C TYR A 257 16.02 -3.65 9.60
N VAL A 258 17.23 -3.77 10.15
CA VAL A 258 18.48 -3.64 9.37
C VAL A 258 18.67 -4.76 8.34
N GLY A 259 19.25 -4.40 7.20
CA GLY A 259 19.69 -5.33 6.16
C GLY A 259 18.69 -5.54 5.02
N LEU A 260 19.09 -6.38 4.07
CA LEU A 260 18.23 -6.80 2.97
C LEU A 260 17.18 -7.81 3.45
N THR A 261 16.03 -7.86 2.78
CA THR A 261 15.09 -8.97 2.92
C THR A 261 15.74 -10.24 2.41
N VAL A 262 15.78 -11.28 3.24
CA VAL A 262 16.38 -12.59 2.92
C VAL A 262 15.35 -13.66 2.61
N ASN A 263 14.11 -13.47 3.06
CA ASN A 263 13.01 -14.39 2.79
C ASN A 263 12.44 -14.18 1.39
N ASN A 264 11.90 -15.26 0.83
CA ASN A 264 11.06 -15.17 -0.36
C ASN A 264 9.69 -14.54 -0.03
N TRP A 265 8.87 -14.33 -1.06
CA TRP A 265 7.56 -13.70 -0.91
C TRP A 265 6.68 -14.42 0.14
N ALA A 266 6.09 -13.63 1.05
CA ALA A 266 5.19 -14.07 2.12
C ALA A 266 5.78 -15.09 3.11
N GLN A 267 7.08 -14.98 3.41
CA GLN A 267 7.80 -15.81 4.38
C GLN A 267 8.63 -14.96 5.35
N GLY A 268 8.87 -15.46 6.57
CA GLY A 268 9.67 -14.81 7.61
C GLY A 268 9.36 -13.31 7.80
N LEU A 269 10.36 -12.45 7.60
CA LEU A 269 10.26 -10.99 7.72
C LEU A 269 10.02 -10.26 6.39
N TRP A 270 9.49 -10.93 5.37
CA TRP A 270 9.07 -10.26 4.14
C TRP A 270 8.23 -9.00 4.46
N PRO A 271 8.49 -7.83 3.83
CA PRO A 271 7.80 -6.59 4.19
C PRO A 271 6.27 -6.69 4.07
N HIS A 272 5.54 -6.19 5.07
CA HIS A 272 4.08 -6.23 5.14
C HIS A 272 3.49 -5.20 6.10
N SER A 273 2.17 -5.09 6.04
CA SER A 273 1.34 -4.28 6.93
C SER A 273 0.24 -5.16 7.50
N TRP A 274 0.04 -5.10 8.81
CA TRP A 274 -0.88 -6.00 9.53
C TRP A 274 -1.37 -5.35 10.83
N SER A 275 -2.01 -6.14 11.67
CA SER A 275 -2.45 -5.82 13.02
C SER A 275 -1.81 -6.83 13.95
N LEU A 276 -1.38 -6.40 15.13
CA LEU A 276 -0.95 -7.29 16.20
C LEU A 276 -2.10 -8.24 16.56
N ALA A 277 -1.77 -9.51 16.85
CA ALA A 277 -2.73 -10.54 17.24
C ALA A 277 -3.57 -10.15 18.46
N SER A 278 -3.03 -9.28 19.31
CA SER A 278 -3.76 -8.60 20.37
C SER A 278 -3.23 -7.17 20.52
N PRO A 279 -4.08 -6.19 20.84
CA PRO A 279 -3.62 -4.83 21.11
C PRO A 279 -2.54 -4.82 22.19
N TYR A 280 -1.44 -4.14 21.92
CA TYR A 280 -0.36 -3.97 22.89
C TYR A 280 -0.63 -2.76 23.77
N ASP A 281 -0.74 -2.96 25.09
CA ASP A 281 -0.91 -1.86 26.06
C ASP A 281 0.42 -1.13 26.30
N ALA A 282 0.53 0.08 25.77
CA ALA A 282 1.67 0.96 25.97
C ALA A 282 1.63 1.71 27.32
N GLY A 283 0.53 1.60 28.07
CA GLY A 283 0.27 2.32 29.31
C GLY A 283 -0.43 3.66 29.10
N ALA A 284 -0.92 4.25 30.19
CA ALA A 284 -1.62 5.56 30.19
C ALA A 284 -2.78 5.65 29.19
N GLY A 285 -3.49 4.53 28.97
CA GLY A 285 -4.62 4.44 28.03
C GLY A 285 -4.22 4.44 26.56
N LYS A 286 -2.94 4.21 26.23
CA LYS A 286 -2.44 4.10 24.86
C LYS A 286 -2.19 2.65 24.49
N GLN A 287 -2.53 2.28 23.27
CA GLN A 287 -2.32 0.93 22.76
C GLN A 287 -1.94 0.91 21.28
N PHE A 288 -1.20 -0.11 20.86
CA PHE A 288 -0.86 -0.36 19.45
C PHE A 288 -1.67 -1.53 18.90
N SER A 289 -2.01 -1.48 17.61
CA SER A 289 -2.64 -2.59 16.89
C SER A 289 -2.06 -2.68 15.50
N ASP A 290 -2.35 -1.69 14.67
CA ASP A 290 -1.94 -1.66 13.27
C ASP A 290 -0.43 -1.35 13.19
N TYR A 291 0.28 -2.01 12.29
CA TYR A 291 1.69 -1.77 12.04
C TYR A 291 2.06 -1.99 10.58
N GLN A 292 3.14 -1.33 10.15
CA GLN A 292 3.93 -1.76 9.00
C GLN A 292 5.33 -2.18 9.45
N ILE A 293 5.88 -3.18 8.77
CA ILE A 293 7.26 -3.62 8.95
C ILE A 293 7.95 -3.80 7.60
N THR A 294 9.13 -3.22 7.46
CA THR A 294 9.94 -3.35 6.25
C THR A 294 11.42 -3.38 6.57
N ASN A 295 12.19 -3.95 5.65
CA ASN A 295 13.64 -3.97 5.75
C ASN A 295 14.22 -2.57 5.45
N MET A 296 15.44 -2.36 5.93
CA MET A 296 16.25 -1.19 5.66
C MET A 296 17.59 -1.67 5.10
N GLY A 297 17.63 -1.79 3.77
CA GLY A 297 18.82 -2.17 3.02
C GLY A 297 19.83 -1.02 2.97
N SER A 298 20.22 -0.61 1.77
CA SER A 298 21.13 0.52 1.54
C SER A 298 20.43 1.86 1.32
N GLU A 299 19.09 1.87 1.21
CA GLU A 299 18.31 3.07 0.94
C GLU A 299 16.89 3.01 1.51
N LEU A 300 16.29 4.19 1.69
CA LEU A 300 14.90 4.39 2.06
C LEU A 300 14.09 4.92 0.87
N THR A 301 12.83 4.51 0.76
CA THR A 301 11.90 4.92 -0.30
C THR A 301 10.57 5.37 0.31
N LEU A 302 9.96 6.41 -0.26
CA LEU A 302 8.73 7.00 0.27
C LEU A 302 7.49 6.15 0.00
N ARG A 303 7.33 5.59 -1.20
CA ARG A 303 6.03 5.11 -1.69
C ARG A 303 5.33 4.12 -0.75
N THR A 304 5.96 3.00 -0.43
CA THR A 304 5.36 2.00 0.47
C THR A 304 5.15 2.56 1.87
N PHE A 305 6.12 3.28 2.43
CA PHE A 305 5.97 3.87 3.77
C PHE A 305 4.79 4.84 3.84
N CYS A 306 4.65 5.73 2.86
CA CYS A 306 3.56 6.69 2.77
C CYS A 306 2.22 6.00 2.50
N HIS A 307 2.16 4.96 1.67
CA HIS A 307 0.95 4.19 1.39
C HIS A 307 0.37 3.58 2.68
N GLU A 308 1.18 2.86 3.45
CA GLU A 308 0.72 2.27 4.72
C GLU A 308 0.30 3.31 5.75
N ASN A 309 1.01 4.45 5.79
CA ASN A 309 0.60 5.56 6.65
C ASN A 309 -0.67 6.25 6.15
N GLY A 310 -1.01 6.17 4.87
CA GLY A 310 -2.30 6.59 4.33
C GLY A 310 -3.45 5.81 4.96
N HIS A 311 -3.31 4.49 5.09
CA HIS A 311 -4.26 3.68 5.86
C HIS A 311 -4.26 4.08 7.34
N MET A 312 -3.10 3.99 7.99
CA MET A 312 -2.98 4.12 9.43
C MET A 312 -3.36 5.49 9.97
N VAL A 313 -3.09 6.58 9.25
CA VAL A 313 -3.31 7.96 9.71
C VAL A 313 -4.57 8.59 9.11
N CYS A 314 -4.88 8.28 7.85
CA CYS A 314 -5.97 8.94 7.10
C CYS A 314 -7.19 8.04 6.86
N ASP A 315 -7.15 6.78 7.31
CA ASP A 315 -8.22 5.79 7.10
C ASP A 315 -8.55 5.53 5.62
N TYR A 316 -7.56 5.75 4.74
CA TYR A 316 -7.73 5.53 3.32
C TYR A 316 -7.90 4.04 3.00
N PRO A 317 -8.74 3.67 2.03
CA PRO A 317 -8.79 2.32 1.50
C PRO A 317 -7.71 2.14 0.45
N ASP A 318 -7.36 0.90 0.16
CA ASP A 318 -6.69 0.57 -1.10
C ASP A 318 -7.63 0.82 -2.27
N LEU A 319 -7.13 1.40 -3.35
CA LEU A 319 -7.85 1.69 -4.61
C LEU A 319 -7.32 0.87 -5.79
N TYR A 320 -6.61 -0.22 -5.52
CA TYR A 320 -6.33 -1.26 -6.51
C TYR A 320 -7.37 -2.39 -6.37
N ASP A 321 -7.62 -3.09 -7.48
CA ASP A 321 -8.31 -4.37 -7.44
C ASP A 321 -7.37 -5.39 -6.79
N TYR A 322 -7.82 -6.08 -5.75
CA TYR A 322 -6.99 -7.09 -5.10
C TYR A 322 -6.81 -8.34 -5.99
N GLY A 323 -7.44 -8.35 -7.16
CA GLY A 323 -7.42 -9.43 -8.11
C GLY A 323 -8.12 -10.66 -7.53
N TYR A 324 -9.10 -10.47 -6.61
CA TYR A 324 -9.91 -11.58 -6.09
C TYR A 324 -10.87 -12.09 -7.16
N ASP A 325 -10.57 -11.94 -8.42
CA ASP A 325 -11.21 -12.67 -9.48
C ASP A 325 -10.20 -12.92 -10.59
N GLY A 326 -8.90 -12.87 -10.36
CA GLY A 326 -7.88 -13.26 -11.34
C GLY A 326 -7.93 -12.57 -12.72
N VAL A 327 -8.60 -11.41 -12.83
CA VAL A 327 -8.18 -10.35 -13.74
C VAL A 327 -7.38 -9.37 -12.89
N GLN A 328 -6.16 -9.04 -13.29
CA GLN A 328 -5.43 -7.96 -12.63
C GLN A 328 -5.94 -6.65 -13.25
N ALA A 329 -7.06 -6.14 -12.74
CA ALA A 329 -7.41 -4.76 -13.02
C ALA A 329 -6.46 -3.84 -12.23
N TYR A 330 -6.20 -2.66 -12.76
CA TYR A 330 -5.23 -1.73 -12.18
C TYR A 330 -5.87 -0.71 -11.25
N GLY A 331 -7.19 -0.81 -10.98
CA GLY A 331 -7.93 0.14 -10.14
C GLY A 331 -7.75 1.57 -10.64
N THR A 332 -7.23 2.46 -9.79
CA THR A 332 -6.88 3.85 -10.17
C THR A 332 -5.47 4.03 -10.77
N GLY A 333 -4.74 2.93 -11.02
CA GLY A 333 -3.44 2.93 -11.68
C GLY A 333 -2.36 3.74 -10.96
N HIS A 334 -1.47 4.34 -11.73
CA HIS A 334 -0.42 5.24 -11.24
C HIS A 334 -0.91 6.64 -10.89
N TYR A 335 -2.23 6.90 -10.87
CA TYR A 335 -2.79 8.23 -10.56
C TYR A 335 -3.03 8.50 -9.07
N CYS A 336 -2.92 7.46 -8.21
CA CYS A 336 -3.14 7.56 -6.78
C CYS A 336 -2.10 6.76 -5.96
N LEU A 337 -1.59 7.34 -4.86
CA LEU A 337 -0.73 6.63 -3.89
C LEU A 337 -1.39 5.35 -3.35
N MET A 338 -2.70 5.38 -3.07
CA MET A 338 -3.43 4.23 -2.53
C MET A 338 -3.69 3.14 -3.57
N CYS A 339 -3.07 3.24 -4.75
CA CYS A 339 -3.07 2.24 -5.80
C CYS A 339 -1.62 1.86 -6.15
N PHE A 340 -1.15 2.12 -7.37
CA PHE A 340 0.24 1.83 -7.74
C PHE A 340 1.22 2.91 -7.25
N GLY A 341 0.76 4.13 -7.02
CA GLY A 341 1.52 5.23 -6.40
C GLY A 341 2.69 5.79 -7.21
N GLY A 342 2.84 5.41 -8.47
CA GLY A 342 3.87 5.96 -9.36
C GLY A 342 5.29 5.58 -8.92
N ASN A 343 6.13 6.58 -8.65
CA ASN A 343 7.56 6.42 -8.38
C ASN A 343 7.85 6.10 -6.90
N ASP A 344 8.85 5.26 -6.63
CA ASP A 344 9.22 4.85 -5.26
C ASP A 344 9.77 5.99 -4.39
N LYS A 345 10.48 6.96 -5.00
CA LYS A 345 11.19 8.07 -4.34
C LYS A 345 10.41 9.39 -4.38
N ASN A 346 9.45 9.52 -5.29
CA ASN A 346 8.52 10.63 -5.40
C ASN A 346 7.13 10.10 -5.78
N PRO A 347 6.43 9.45 -4.84
CA PRO A 347 5.11 8.93 -5.13
C PRO A 347 4.14 10.05 -5.49
N VAL A 348 3.21 9.72 -6.38
CA VAL A 348 2.16 10.66 -6.84
C VAL A 348 1.24 11.02 -5.68
N GLN A 349 0.45 12.09 -5.85
CA GLN A 349 -0.55 12.46 -4.87
C GLN A 349 -1.65 11.38 -4.73
N VAL A 350 -2.39 11.40 -3.61
CA VAL A 350 -3.70 10.74 -3.55
C VAL A 350 -4.72 11.50 -4.42
N GLY A 351 -5.74 10.81 -4.93
CA GLY A 351 -6.78 11.42 -5.76
C GLY A 351 -7.71 12.38 -5.00
N ALA A 352 -8.46 13.20 -5.74
CA ALA A 352 -9.39 14.20 -5.19
C ALA A 352 -10.39 13.61 -4.19
N TYR A 353 -10.86 12.39 -4.44
CA TYR A 353 -11.73 11.65 -3.53
C TYR A 353 -11.14 11.59 -2.11
N LEU A 354 -9.93 11.06 -1.97
CA LEU A 354 -9.28 10.87 -0.68
C LEU A 354 -8.86 12.20 -0.05
N LYS A 355 -8.40 13.17 -0.85
CA LYS A 355 -8.13 14.54 -0.37
C LYS A 355 -9.39 15.19 0.22
N ASN A 356 -10.52 15.07 -0.46
CA ASN A 356 -11.78 15.62 0.02
C ASN A 356 -12.23 14.89 1.29
N GLU A 357 -12.18 13.56 1.29
CA GLU A 357 -12.55 12.71 2.43
C GLU A 357 -11.71 13.02 3.68
N ALA A 358 -10.41 13.30 3.55
CA ALA A 358 -9.55 13.68 4.67
C ALA A 358 -9.74 15.13 5.15
N GLY A 359 -10.59 15.91 4.49
CA GLY A 359 -10.80 17.34 4.79
C GLY A 359 -9.72 18.26 4.20
N TRP A 360 -8.95 17.78 3.22
CA TRP A 360 -7.86 18.53 2.60
C TRP A 360 -8.30 19.43 1.44
N ALA A 361 -9.56 19.39 1.04
CA ALA A 361 -10.10 20.31 0.04
C ALA A 361 -9.95 21.77 0.51
N THR A 362 -9.39 22.64 -0.32
CA THR A 362 -9.49 24.10 -0.13
C THR A 362 -10.89 24.57 -0.49
N LYS A 363 -11.47 23.97 -1.53
CA LYS A 363 -12.83 24.25 -2.00
C LYS A 363 -13.37 23.01 -2.71
N ALA A 364 -14.61 22.63 -2.42
CA ALA A 364 -15.38 21.66 -3.21
C ALA A 364 -16.65 22.36 -3.69
N SER A 365 -16.78 22.59 -5.00
CA SER A 365 -17.91 23.35 -5.57
C SER A 365 -18.85 22.47 -6.38
N PRO A 366 -20.17 22.66 -6.27
CA PRO A 366 -21.11 21.93 -7.11
C PRO A 366 -20.91 22.27 -8.58
N ILE A 367 -20.96 21.25 -9.44
CA ILE A 367 -21.12 21.40 -10.88
C ILE A 367 -22.61 21.60 -11.17
N THR A 368 -22.95 22.68 -11.88
CA THR A 368 -24.31 22.92 -12.36
C THR A 368 -24.33 23.03 -13.89
N PRO A 369 -25.46 22.76 -14.56
CA PRO A 369 -25.53 22.86 -16.02
C PRO A 369 -25.11 24.24 -16.54
N GLY A 370 -24.23 24.25 -17.55
CA GLY A 370 -23.78 25.48 -18.21
C GLY A 370 -22.67 26.26 -17.49
N ILE A 371 -22.07 25.71 -16.42
CA ILE A 371 -20.96 26.39 -15.76
C ILE A 371 -19.74 26.51 -16.67
N THR A 372 -19.01 27.60 -16.50
CA THR A 372 -17.61 27.73 -16.92
C THR A 372 -16.78 27.87 -15.66
N ALA A 373 -15.75 27.04 -15.53
CA ALA A 373 -14.95 26.93 -14.32
C ALA A 373 -13.46 26.98 -14.66
N ASN A 374 -12.67 27.54 -13.74
CA ASN A 374 -11.21 27.47 -13.78
C ASN A 374 -10.75 26.60 -12.59
N LEU A 375 -9.91 25.62 -12.86
CA LEU A 375 -9.41 24.68 -11.86
C LEU A 375 -7.89 24.70 -11.83
N SER A 376 -7.31 25.23 -10.75
CA SER A 376 -5.87 25.30 -10.57
C SER A 376 -5.32 23.99 -10.01
N ALA A 377 -4.22 23.49 -10.57
CA ALA A 377 -3.48 22.36 -9.99
C ALA A 377 -2.66 22.75 -8.73
N ALA A 378 -2.57 24.04 -8.41
CA ALA A 378 -1.77 24.52 -7.27
C ALA A 378 -2.41 24.20 -5.91
N ASN A 379 -3.75 24.18 -5.85
CA ASN A 379 -4.55 24.00 -4.64
C ASN A 379 -5.36 22.70 -4.71
N ASN A 380 -5.93 22.29 -3.57
CA ASN A 380 -6.93 21.23 -3.52
C ASN A 380 -8.33 21.81 -3.78
N ASP A 381 -8.49 22.50 -4.91
CA ASP A 381 -9.78 22.99 -5.38
C ASP A 381 -10.41 21.92 -6.27
N PHE A 382 -11.69 21.62 -6.02
CA PHE A 382 -12.42 20.55 -6.67
C PHE A 382 -13.79 21.01 -7.16
N TYR A 383 -14.26 20.37 -8.23
CA TYR A 383 -15.64 20.46 -8.69
C TYR A 383 -16.33 19.12 -8.55
N VAL A 384 -17.56 19.11 -8.03
CA VAL A 384 -18.28 17.90 -7.67
C VAL A 384 -19.65 17.88 -8.32
N TYR A 385 -19.96 16.81 -9.04
CA TYR A 385 -21.31 16.51 -9.54
C TYR A 385 -21.89 15.35 -8.74
N ALA A 386 -22.86 15.63 -7.88
CA ALA A 386 -23.51 14.61 -7.07
C ALA A 386 -24.64 13.91 -7.86
N LYS A 387 -24.61 12.58 -7.95
CA LYS A 387 -25.71 11.75 -8.46
C LYS A 387 -26.65 11.32 -7.33
N SER A 388 -26.07 11.02 -6.17
CA SER A 388 -26.77 10.67 -4.94
C SER A 388 -25.98 11.16 -3.72
N GLU A 389 -26.37 10.74 -2.52
CA GLU A 389 -25.60 11.01 -1.30
C GLU A 389 -24.26 10.29 -1.26
N THR A 390 -24.13 9.13 -1.93
CA THR A 390 -22.94 8.28 -1.91
C THR A 390 -22.22 8.19 -3.24
N GLU A 391 -22.90 8.54 -4.34
CA GLU A 391 -22.37 8.45 -5.70
C GLU A 391 -22.21 9.83 -6.33
N TYR A 392 -21.02 10.15 -6.81
CA TYR A 392 -20.67 11.45 -7.38
C TYR A 392 -19.44 11.38 -8.28
N PHE A 393 -19.26 12.41 -9.11
CA PHE A 393 -18.00 12.68 -9.77
C PHE A 393 -17.29 13.83 -9.07
N ILE A 394 -15.99 13.70 -8.85
CA ILE A 394 -15.14 14.78 -8.35
C ILE A 394 -13.99 15.03 -9.33
N VAL A 395 -13.80 16.30 -9.69
CA VAL A 395 -12.83 16.74 -10.70
C VAL A 395 -11.69 17.50 -10.02
N GLU A 396 -10.45 17.12 -10.34
CA GLU A 396 -9.23 17.86 -9.98
C GLU A 396 -8.36 18.10 -11.22
N ASN A 397 -7.51 19.13 -11.17
CA ASN A 397 -6.49 19.36 -12.20
C ASN A 397 -5.15 18.78 -11.72
N ARG A 398 -4.59 17.84 -12.49
CA ARG A 398 -3.32 17.16 -12.20
C ARG A 398 -2.31 17.47 -13.30
N GLN A 399 -1.12 17.89 -12.92
CA GLN A 399 -0.05 18.29 -13.84
C GLN A 399 1.25 17.58 -13.47
N LYS A 400 2.09 17.23 -14.46
CA LYS A 400 3.37 16.54 -14.24
C LYS A 400 4.44 17.43 -13.58
N THR A 401 4.15 17.86 -12.35
CA THR A 401 4.99 18.76 -11.54
C THR A 401 4.94 18.34 -10.07
N GLY A 402 6.00 18.66 -9.31
CA GLY A 402 6.08 18.30 -7.89
C GLY A 402 5.92 16.79 -7.66
N ARG A 403 4.97 16.40 -6.81
CA ARG A 403 4.64 14.99 -6.53
C ARG A 403 4.19 14.22 -7.77
N ASP A 404 3.57 14.90 -8.71
CA ASP A 404 2.95 14.29 -9.89
C ASP A 404 3.85 14.27 -11.12
N THR A 405 5.14 14.60 -10.97
CA THR A 405 6.13 14.60 -12.07
C THR A 405 6.15 13.29 -12.86
N PHE A 406 5.80 12.16 -12.23
CA PHE A 406 5.77 10.82 -12.84
C PHE A 406 4.37 10.32 -13.19
N LEU A 407 3.35 11.18 -13.26
CA LEU A 407 2.03 10.75 -13.73
C LEU A 407 2.09 10.24 -15.19
N PRO A 408 1.28 9.24 -15.56
CA PRO A 408 1.18 8.78 -16.95
C PRO A 408 0.62 9.86 -17.89
N ASP A 409 -0.34 10.66 -17.42
CA ASP A 409 -0.91 11.81 -18.15
C ASP A 409 -1.10 13.07 -17.28
N ALA A 410 -1.41 14.22 -17.89
CA ALA A 410 -1.68 15.50 -17.24
C ALA A 410 -2.95 16.16 -17.83
N GLY A 411 -3.80 16.68 -16.96
CA GLY A 411 -5.07 17.28 -17.35
C GLY A 411 -6.08 17.26 -16.21
N LEU A 412 -7.35 17.25 -16.55
CA LEU A 412 -8.43 17.07 -15.60
C LEU A 412 -8.59 15.57 -15.32
N ALA A 413 -8.39 15.18 -14.07
CA ALA A 413 -8.77 13.88 -13.57
C ALA A 413 -10.23 13.94 -13.08
N ILE A 414 -11.06 13.08 -13.64
CA ILE A 414 -12.45 12.91 -13.24
C ILE A 414 -12.54 11.58 -12.50
N TRP A 415 -12.82 11.64 -11.20
CA TRP A 415 -12.98 10.46 -10.36
C TRP A 415 -14.47 10.16 -10.22
N HIS A 416 -14.90 8.96 -10.59
CA HIS A 416 -16.22 8.44 -10.24
C HIS A 416 -16.13 7.73 -8.91
N VAL A 417 -16.91 8.20 -7.94
CA VAL A 417 -16.93 7.70 -6.57
C VAL A 417 -18.31 7.14 -6.27
N ASP A 418 -18.36 5.91 -5.75
CA ASP A 418 -19.52 5.37 -5.05
C ASP A 418 -19.07 4.80 -3.70
N GLU A 419 -19.42 5.46 -2.61
CA GLU A 419 -19.02 5.04 -1.27
C GLU A 419 -19.63 3.69 -0.83
N ALA A 420 -20.66 3.21 -1.55
CA ALA A 420 -21.25 1.89 -1.40
C ALA A 420 -20.66 0.84 -2.38
N GLY A 421 -19.81 1.27 -3.31
CA GLY A 421 -19.09 0.44 -4.26
C GLY A 421 -18.01 -0.43 -3.61
N SER A 422 -17.26 -1.15 -4.44
CA SER A 422 -16.19 -2.04 -3.98
C SER A 422 -15.10 -2.13 -5.03
N ASN A 423 -13.84 -2.06 -4.62
CA ASN A 423 -12.67 -2.13 -5.52
C ASN A 423 -12.47 -3.52 -6.17
N GLU A 424 -13.36 -4.46 -5.85
CA GLU A 424 -13.50 -5.78 -6.51
C GLU A 424 -14.50 -5.81 -7.66
N ASN A 425 -15.21 -4.71 -7.88
CA ASN A 425 -16.29 -4.66 -8.86
C ASN A 425 -15.82 -3.95 -10.14
N GLN A 426 -14.89 -4.54 -10.89
CA GLN A 426 -14.38 -3.94 -12.13
C GLN A 426 -15.33 -4.05 -13.33
N GLN A 427 -16.57 -4.51 -13.14
CA GLN A 427 -17.51 -4.80 -14.22
C GLN A 427 -18.08 -3.54 -14.91
N MET A 428 -17.87 -2.36 -14.33
CA MET A 428 -18.34 -1.07 -14.87
C MET A 428 -19.86 -1.05 -15.13
N THR A 429 -20.63 -1.75 -14.30
CA THR A 429 -22.10 -1.76 -14.42
C THR A 429 -22.72 -0.85 -13.36
N PRO A 430 -23.96 -0.34 -13.58
CA PRO A 430 -24.65 0.46 -12.57
C PRO A 430 -24.76 -0.22 -11.20
N SER A 431 -24.85 -1.55 -11.16
CA SER A 431 -24.95 -2.33 -9.92
C SER A 431 -23.63 -2.86 -9.38
N GLN A 432 -22.55 -2.86 -10.18
CA GLN A 432 -21.24 -3.40 -9.83
C GLN A 432 -20.16 -2.53 -10.50
N HIS A 433 -19.63 -1.60 -9.70
CA HIS A 433 -18.52 -0.72 -10.05
C HIS A 433 -17.66 -0.43 -8.80
N TYR A 434 -16.48 0.15 -9.01
CA TYR A 434 -15.52 0.48 -7.95
C TYR A 434 -16.04 1.48 -6.93
N GLU A 435 -15.43 1.49 -5.74
CA GLU A 435 -15.63 2.59 -4.78
C GLU A 435 -15.07 3.89 -5.36
N CYS A 436 -13.97 3.81 -6.11
CA CYS A 436 -13.39 4.92 -6.84
C CYS A 436 -12.75 4.42 -8.14
N SER A 437 -13.11 5.00 -9.28
CA SER A 437 -12.49 4.79 -10.60
C SER A 437 -12.02 6.12 -11.19
N LEU A 438 -11.06 6.03 -12.11
CA LEU A 438 -10.69 7.16 -12.98
C LEU A 438 -11.46 7.03 -14.29
N GLU A 439 -12.24 8.05 -14.62
CA GLU A 439 -12.85 8.14 -15.95
C GLU A 439 -11.74 8.43 -16.97
N GLN A 440 -11.45 7.46 -17.85
CA GLN A 440 -10.42 7.57 -18.88
C GLN A 440 -10.95 8.35 -20.08
N ALA A 441 -10.24 9.40 -20.49
CA ALA A 441 -10.67 10.32 -21.55
C ALA A 441 -10.81 9.65 -22.92
N ASP A 442 -10.02 8.61 -23.18
CA ASP A 442 -10.05 7.83 -24.42
C ASP A 442 -11.17 6.77 -24.48
N ASN A 443 -11.87 6.53 -23.37
CA ASN A 443 -12.89 5.48 -23.19
C ASN A 443 -12.40 4.05 -23.49
N ARG A 444 -11.09 3.76 -23.35
CA ARG A 444 -10.57 2.39 -23.55
C ARG A 444 -10.77 1.48 -22.34
N PHE A 445 -10.89 2.06 -21.15
CA PHE A 445 -11.03 1.32 -19.89
C PHE A 445 -9.85 0.36 -19.65
N ASP A 446 -8.64 0.80 -19.99
CA ASP A 446 -7.42 0.00 -19.90
C ASP A 446 -7.07 -0.34 -18.44
N LEU A 447 -7.40 0.54 -17.50
CA LEU A 447 -7.27 0.29 -16.06
C LEU A 447 -8.18 -0.86 -15.60
N GLU A 448 -9.47 -0.83 -15.95
CA GLU A 448 -10.46 -1.84 -15.56
C GLU A 448 -10.26 -3.17 -16.29
N GLN A 449 -9.79 -3.13 -17.54
CA GLN A 449 -9.52 -4.31 -18.36
C GLN A 449 -8.19 -4.98 -18.04
N GLY A 450 -7.33 -4.34 -17.24
CA GLY A 450 -6.02 -4.87 -16.93
C GLY A 450 -5.05 -4.81 -18.11
N THR A 451 -5.21 -3.83 -19.01
CA THR A 451 -4.31 -3.59 -20.15
C THR A 451 -3.01 -2.90 -19.69
N ASN A 452 -3.12 -1.77 -18.99
CA ASN A 452 -1.98 -1.01 -18.49
C ASN A 452 -2.35 -0.24 -17.20
N ALA A 453 -1.36 0.22 -16.44
CA ALA A 453 -1.56 0.92 -15.16
C ALA A 453 -1.70 2.46 -15.30
N GLY A 454 -2.08 2.91 -16.49
CA GLY A 454 -2.21 4.31 -16.93
C GLY A 454 -1.27 4.64 -18.09
N ASP A 455 -1.74 5.45 -19.02
CA ASP A 455 -1.01 5.94 -20.18
C ASP A 455 -1.30 7.43 -20.45
N SER A 456 -0.85 7.96 -21.60
CA SER A 456 -0.92 9.39 -21.92
C SER A 456 -2.27 9.86 -22.49
N GLU A 457 -3.30 9.01 -22.48
CA GLU A 457 -4.63 9.32 -23.04
C GLU A 457 -5.75 9.21 -21.99
N ASP A 458 -5.42 9.02 -20.70
CA ASP A 458 -6.40 8.82 -19.63
C ASP A 458 -7.03 10.11 -19.08
N LEU A 459 -6.31 11.23 -19.00
CA LEU A 459 -6.82 12.46 -18.38
C LEU A 459 -7.44 13.39 -19.44
N PHE A 460 -8.46 14.14 -19.02
CA PHE A 460 -9.12 15.11 -19.90
C PHE A 460 -8.26 16.37 -20.01
N GLY A 461 -7.39 16.39 -21.01
CA GLY A 461 -6.50 17.50 -21.32
C GLY A 461 -6.37 17.69 -22.82
N SER A 462 -6.19 18.94 -23.25
CA SER A 462 -5.97 19.34 -24.64
C SER A 462 -4.51 19.29 -25.05
#